data_AF-B4VTC4-F1
#
_entry.id   AF-B4VTC4-F1
#
_cell.length_a   1.000
_cell.length_b   1.000
_cell.length_c   1.000
_cell.angle_alpha   90.00
_cell.angle_beta   90.00
_cell.angle_gamma   90.00
#
_symmetry.space_group_name_H-M   'P 1'
#
loop_
_entity.id
_entity.type
_entity.pdbx_description
1 polymer ?
#
loop_
_entity_poly.entity_id
_entity_poly.type
_entity_poly.pdbx_seq_one_letter_code
_entity_poly.pdbx_strand_id
1 'polypeptide(L)' 'MTRFPHDQFAKDYLDQLLSPIRNVETSRDIAGEVREVDVYFTPTSSPNDYLLSLGLLGRFATTSAVFEPFRNAVSP' A
#
# COMPACT_ATOMS: atom_id res chain seq x y z
N MET A 1 -16.04 -13.41 -5.25
CA MET A 1 -17.20 -14.34 -5.08
C MET A 1 -18.47 -13.75 -5.70
N THR A 2 -19.18 -14.49 -6.57
CA THR A 2 -20.54 -14.14 -7.05
C THR A 2 -21.57 -14.60 -6.01
N ARG A 3 -22.41 -13.69 -5.52
CA ARG A 3 -23.45 -13.97 -4.52
C ARG A 3 -24.81 -14.28 -5.14
N PHE A 4 -25.05 -13.81 -6.38
CA PHE A 4 -26.31 -14.01 -7.09
C PHE A 4 -26.10 -14.46 -8.55
N PRO A 5 -27.08 -15.13 -9.17
CA PRO A 5 -26.99 -15.58 -10.57
C PRO A 5 -26.71 -14.46 -11.58
N HIS A 6 -27.13 -13.23 -11.29
CA HIS A 6 -26.87 -12.05 -12.13
C HIS A 6 -25.44 -11.52 -12.00
N ASP A 7 -24.70 -11.85 -10.94
CA ASP A 7 -23.32 -11.38 -10.77
C ASP A 7 -22.40 -12.02 -11.81
N GLN A 8 -22.66 -13.28 -12.16
CA GLN A 8 -21.87 -13.97 -13.19
C GLN A 8 -22.21 -13.41 -14.58
N PHE A 9 -23.50 -13.23 -14.87
CA PHE A 9 -23.93 -12.59 -16.12
C PHE A 9 -23.31 -11.20 -16.29
N ALA A 10 -23.32 -10.37 -15.25
CA ALA A 10 -22.74 -9.04 -15.28
C ALA A 10 -21.22 -9.08 -15.51
N LYS A 11 -20.50 -10.01 -14.85
CA LYS A 11 -19.06 -10.21 -15.08
C LYS A 11 -18.78 -10.61 -16.51
N ASP A 12 -19.48 -11.60 -17.03
CA ASP A 12 -19.25 -12.12 -18.39
C ASP A 12 -19.61 -11.06 -19.44
N TYR A 13 -20.65 -10.26 -19.21
CA TYR A 13 -21.03 -9.15 -20.09
C TYR A 13 -19.97 -8.03 -20.08
N LEU A 14 -19.46 -7.66 -18.91
CA LEU A 14 -18.39 -6.66 -18.78
C LEU A 14 -17.08 -7.14 -19.41
N ASP A 15 -16.76 -8.43 -19.28
CA ASP A 15 -15.63 -9.04 -19.95
C ASP A 15 -15.72 -8.87 -21.47
N GLN A 16 -16.87 -9.24 -22.05
CA GLN A 16 -17.09 -9.16 -23.50
C GLN A 16 -17.07 -7.73 -24.05
N LEU A 17 -17.66 -6.77 -23.33
CA LEU A 17 -17.65 -5.36 -23.75
C LEU A 17 -16.24 -4.75 -23.74
N LEU A 18 -15.42 -5.14 -22.77
CA LEU A 18 -14.11 -4.51 -22.52
C LEU A 18 -12.95 -5.24 -23.24
N SER A 19 -13.14 -6.52 -23.59
CA SER A 19 -12.16 -7.37 -24.30
C SER A 19 -11.59 -6.77 -25.60
N PRO A 20 -12.36 -6.05 -26.45
CA PRO A 20 -11.82 -5.47 -27.68
C PRO A 20 -10.82 -4.33 -27.43
N ILE A 21 -10.88 -3.72 -26.24
CA ILE A 21 -10.09 -2.53 -25.93
C ILE A 21 -8.83 -2.92 -25.16
N ARG A 22 -8.89 -3.89 -24.24
CA ARG A 22 -7.76 -4.45 -23.45
C ARG A 22 -8.08 -5.85 -22.87
N ASN A 23 -7.12 -6.44 -22.18
CA ASN A 23 -7.28 -7.67 -21.40
C ASN A 23 -8.07 -7.40 -20.11
N VAL A 24 -9.11 -8.19 -19.83
CA VAL A 24 -10.08 -7.96 -18.75
C VAL A 24 -10.07 -9.16 -17.80
N GLU A 25 -10.08 -8.88 -16.49
CA GLU A 25 -10.15 -9.91 -15.44
C GLU A 25 -11.33 -9.60 -14.50
N THR A 26 -12.43 -10.34 -14.63
CA THR A 26 -13.72 -9.98 -13.99
C THR A 26 -13.94 -10.59 -12.60
N SER A 27 -12.90 -11.15 -11.97
CA SER A 27 -12.98 -11.72 -10.61
C SER A 27 -11.67 -11.60 -9.84
N ARG A 28 -10.93 -10.51 -10.06
CA ARG A 28 -9.73 -10.22 -9.30
C ARG A 28 -10.11 -9.73 -7.91
N ASP A 29 -9.75 -10.50 -6.87
CA ASP A 29 -9.91 -10.05 -5.50
C ASP A 29 -8.88 -8.94 -5.22
N ILE A 30 -9.37 -7.71 -4.96
CA ILE A 30 -8.53 -6.55 -4.64
C ILE A 30 -8.88 -6.09 -3.23
N ALA A 31 -8.06 -6.47 -2.27
CA ALA A 31 -8.11 -5.90 -0.93
C ALA A 31 -7.38 -4.56 -0.93
N GLY A 32 -8.13 -3.45 -0.94
CA GLY A 32 -7.58 -2.18 -0.46
C GLY A 32 -7.53 -2.20 1.07
N GLU A 33 -6.64 -3.02 1.65
CA GLU A 33 -6.43 -3.05 3.09
C GLU A 33 -5.95 -1.67 3.56
N VAL A 34 -6.68 -1.03 4.46
CA VAL A 34 -6.18 0.17 5.16
C VAL A 34 -5.06 -0.29 6.08
N ARG A 35 -3.82 -0.08 5.65
CA ARG A 35 -2.64 -0.33 6.47
C ARG A 35 -2.28 0.94 7.20
N GLU A 36 -2.56 0.95 8.50
CA GLU A 36 -1.97 1.93 9.41
C GLU A 36 -0.47 1.61 9.56
N VAL A 37 0.35 2.64 9.52
CA VAL A 37 1.80 2.55 9.74
C VAL A 37 2.15 3.43 10.92
N ASP A 38 3.06 2.97 11.77
CA ASP A 38 3.38 3.69 13.02
C ASP A 38 3.93 5.10 12.73
N VAL A 39 4.82 5.24 11.75
CA VAL A 39 5.37 6.53 11.31
C VAL A 39 5.59 6.53 9.79
N TYR A 40 4.93 7.44 9.09
CA TYR A 40 5.26 7.79 7.71
C TYR A 40 6.14 9.05 7.69
N PHE A 41 7.37 8.91 7.22
CA PHE A 41 8.34 10.00 7.17
C PHE A 41 8.64 10.42 5.73
N THR A 42 8.56 11.72 5.47
CA THR A 42 8.99 12.32 4.21
C THR A 42 9.96 13.46 4.53
N PRO A 43 11.22 13.37 4.07
CA PRO A 43 12.22 14.37 4.40
C PRO A 43 11.89 15.72 3.74
N THR A 44 11.96 16.79 4.53
CA THR A 44 12.07 18.16 4.04
C THR A 44 13.53 18.60 4.07
N SER A 45 13.86 19.78 3.56
CA SER A 45 15.21 20.34 3.73
C SER A 45 15.55 20.43 5.22
N SER A 46 16.42 19.54 5.69
CA SER A 46 16.86 19.45 7.09
C SER A 46 18.36 19.74 7.19
N PRO A 47 18.83 20.48 8.22
CA PRO A 47 20.25 20.74 8.40
C PRO A 47 21.07 19.45 8.54
N ASN A 48 22.22 19.39 7.88
CA ASN A 48 23.08 18.20 7.88
C ASN A 48 23.56 17.83 9.29
N ASP A 49 23.84 18.82 10.14
CA ASP A 49 24.27 18.60 11.53
C ASP A 49 23.20 17.89 12.37
N TYR A 50 21.91 18.19 12.10
CA TYR A 50 20.81 17.52 12.78
C TYR A 50 20.72 16.06 12.36
N LEU A 51 20.84 15.76 11.05
CA LEU A 51 20.87 14.38 10.55
C LEU A 51 22.06 13.60 11.14
N LEU A 52 23.23 14.22 11.24
CA LEU A 52 24.41 13.58 11.88
C LEU A 52 24.16 13.27 13.35
N SER A 53 23.50 14.17 14.09
CA SER A 53 23.18 13.97 15.51
C SER A 53 22.25 12.77 15.76
N LEU A 54 21.42 12.42 14.78
CA LEU A 54 20.50 11.28 14.83
C LEU A 54 21.19 9.93 14.54
N GLY A 55 22.47 9.92 14.19
CA GLY A 55 23.24 8.72 13.92
C GLY A 55 22.60 7.83 12.84
N LEU A 56 22.31 6.58 13.18
CA LEU A 56 21.71 5.62 12.24
C LEU A 56 20.33 6.06 11.74
N LEU A 57 19.50 6.67 12.61
CA LEU A 57 18.18 7.16 12.23
C LEU A 57 18.29 8.29 11.21
N GLY A 58 19.26 9.20 11.39
CA GLY A 58 19.52 10.29 10.45
C GLY A 58 19.96 9.80 9.08
N ARG A 59 20.69 8.68 9.01
CA ARG A 59 21.04 8.04 7.72
C ARG A 59 19.80 7.50 6.99
N PHE A 60 18.81 6.97 7.72
CA PHE A 60 17.55 6.50 7.15
C PHE A 60 16.59 7.65 6.78
N ALA A 61 16.64 8.76 7.51
CA ALA A 61 15.83 9.94 7.26
C ALA A 61 16.28 10.81 6.06
N THR A 62 17.08 10.25 5.14
CA THR A 62 17.52 10.94 3.91
C THR A 62 16.57 10.75 2.73
N THR A 63 15.66 9.77 2.82
CA THR A 63 14.63 9.47 1.81
C THR A 63 13.28 9.27 2.49
N SER A 64 12.18 9.37 1.73
CA SER A 64 10.87 8.98 2.26
C SER A 64 10.90 7.53 2.73
N ALA A 65 10.38 7.28 3.92
CA ALA A 65 10.44 5.98 4.58
C ALA A 65 9.25 5.76 5.52
N VAL A 66 8.98 4.51 5.84
CA VAL A 66 8.05 4.10 6.89
C VAL A 66 8.87 3.50 8.03
N PHE A 67 8.61 3.92 9.26
CA PHE A 67 9.17 3.31 10.46
C PHE A 67 8.07 2.61 11.24
N GLU A 68 8.25 1.33 11.57
CA GLU A 68 7.28 0.52 12.31
C GLU A 68 7.92 -0.15 13.54
N PRO A 69 8.27 0.62 14.59
CA PRO A 69 8.92 0.08 15.79
C PRO A 69 8.01 -0.89 16.57
N PHE A 70 6.70 -0.89 16.36
CA PHE A 70 5.75 -1.71 17.12
C PHE A 70 5.28 -2.97 16.39
N ARG A 71 5.78 -3.24 15.17
CA ARG A 71 5.47 -4.48 14.42
C ARG A 71 5.72 -5.76 15.23
N ASN A 72 6.63 -5.72 16.20
CA ASN A 72 6.97 -6.83 17.08
C ASN A 72 7.13 -6.36 18.55
N ALA A 73 6.11 -5.71 19.11
CA ALA A 73 6.15 -5.30 20.50
C ALA A 73 6.41 -6.51 21.43
N VAL A 74 7.33 -6.35 22.39
CA VAL A 74 7.61 -7.36 23.40
C VAL A 74 6.41 -7.44 24.35
N SER A 75 5.82 -8.62 24.50
CA SER A 75 4.78 -8.86 25.51
C SER A 75 5.35 -8.69 26.92
N PRO A 76 4.58 -8.17 27.90
CA PRO A 76 5.01 -8.06 29.29
C PRO A 76 5.45 -9.40 29.91
#